data_AF-A0A183L0R6-F1
#
_entry.id   AF-A0A183L0R6-F1
#
_cell.length_a   1.000
_cell.length_b   1.000
_cell.length_c   1.000
_cell.angle_alpha   90.00
_cell.angle_beta   90.00
_cell.angle_gamma   90.00
#
_symmetry.space_group_name_H-M   'P 1'
#
loop_
_entity.id
_entity.type
_entity.pdbx_description
1 polymer ?
#
loop_
_entity_poly.entity_id
_entity_poly.type
_entity_poly.pdbx_seq_one_letter_code
_entity_poly.pdbx_strand_id
1 'polypeptide(L)'
;MLSSEYYPMLIAYNLFVFIRQICGQVEDTLQQLASTPNRIECPVIYHLDVGAMYPNIILTNRLQPSAVDSGSAAKCADCEFYKPGISCQRFMPWTWRAELWTASRPEVYRIRAQLSQERFPIKLTDANDKFVKTVMKSFHELSKEEQAVVEKKRIMDYCRRAYKRIHLTRTEERLAMTWKRHYDDACAALSAGTGDSNAVKEANAMLVLYDSLQLAHKCILNSFYGYVMRRGARWYSMEMAGIVCHTGANIITKSREIVEQIGRALELDTDGIWCILPASFPQNIEFTAVGPKPSRISISYPGAVLNIMVQDFFTNHQYHELVDQETLTYKIRSENSIYFEVDGPYKAMVLPAAKEEGKRLKKRYAVFNFDGSLAELKGFEIKRNGELQLIKIFQSSVFEAFLRGDSLVEAYSSVASVAD
;
A
#
# COMPACT_ATOMS: atom_id res chain seq x y z
N MET A 1 -16.85 -38.41 11.05
CA MET A 1 -15.82 -37.56 10.42
C MET A 1 -15.78 -36.26 11.20
N LEU A 2 -14.62 -35.85 11.73
CA LEU A 2 -14.47 -34.52 12.33
C LEU A 2 -14.22 -33.51 11.19
N SER A 3 -14.73 -32.28 11.29
CA SER A 3 -14.54 -31.26 10.25
C SER A 3 -13.09 -30.78 10.20
N SER A 4 -12.69 -30.20 9.06
CA SER A 4 -11.31 -29.75 8.85
C SER A 4 -10.84 -28.67 9.83
N GLU A 5 -11.77 -28.00 10.52
CA GLU A 5 -11.48 -26.90 11.47
C GLU A 5 -11.00 -27.41 12.82
N TYR A 6 -11.36 -28.64 13.23
CA TYR A 6 -10.95 -29.21 14.51
C TYR A 6 -9.47 -29.64 14.54
N TYR A 7 -8.90 -29.98 13.38
CA TYR A 7 -7.55 -30.56 13.30
C TYR A 7 -6.43 -29.57 13.69
N PRO A 8 -6.41 -28.32 13.19
CA PRO A 8 -5.44 -27.30 13.65
C PRO A 8 -5.56 -27.00 15.15
N MET A 9 -6.80 -26.95 15.65
CA MET A 9 -7.08 -26.63 17.05
C MET A 9 -6.54 -27.72 18.00
N LEU A 10 -6.72 -29.00 17.64
CA LEU A 10 -6.14 -30.14 18.37
C LEU A 10 -4.60 -30.15 18.33
N ILE A 11 -3.97 -29.71 17.24
CA ILE A 11 -2.51 -29.58 17.19
C ILE A 11 -2.03 -28.45 18.12
N ALA A 12 -2.69 -27.28 18.07
CA ALA A 12 -2.36 -26.15 18.95
C ALA A 12 -2.47 -26.50 20.44
N TYR A 13 -3.54 -27.18 20.86
CA TYR A 13 -3.73 -27.62 22.25
C TYR A 13 -2.64 -28.59 22.77
N ASN A 14 -1.94 -29.30 21.88
CA ASN A 14 -0.82 -30.17 22.25
C ASN A 14 0.55 -29.46 22.18
N LEU A 15 0.65 -28.32 21.49
CA LEU A 15 1.89 -27.57 21.28
C LEU A 15 2.14 -26.45 22.31
N PHE A 16 1.14 -26.04 23.08
CA PHE A 16 1.25 -24.87 23.97
C PHE A 16 0.55 -25.08 25.32
N VAL A 17 1.20 -24.61 26.39
CA VAL A 17 0.63 -24.66 27.74
C VAL A 17 -0.45 -23.58 27.89
N PHE A 18 -1.51 -23.88 28.65
CA PHE A 18 -2.56 -22.95 29.08
C PHE A 18 -3.42 -22.26 27.99
N ILE A 19 -3.41 -22.69 26.70
CA ILE A 19 -4.24 -22.06 25.64
C ILE A 19 -5.69 -21.82 26.08
N ARG A 20 -6.39 -22.80 26.69
CA ARG A 20 -7.80 -22.62 27.10
C ARG A 20 -8.00 -21.49 28.10
N GLN A 21 -7.05 -21.30 29.01
CA GLN A 21 -7.10 -20.21 30.00
C GLN A 21 -6.81 -18.86 29.34
N ILE A 22 -5.86 -18.82 28.41
CA ILE A 22 -5.50 -17.62 27.64
C ILE A 22 -6.68 -17.19 26.75
N CYS A 23 -7.32 -18.13 26.04
CA CYS A 23 -8.52 -17.87 25.26
C CYS A 23 -9.68 -17.38 26.14
N GLY A 24 -9.94 -18.03 27.27
CA GLY A 24 -10.96 -17.58 28.23
C GLY A 24 -10.74 -16.15 28.73
N GLN A 25 -9.50 -15.79 29.08
CA GLN A 25 -9.16 -14.42 29.48
C GLN A 25 -9.40 -13.37 28.37
N VAL A 26 -9.16 -13.75 27.11
CA VAL A 26 -9.46 -12.90 25.95
C VAL A 26 -10.97 -12.79 25.72
N GLU A 27 -11.70 -13.89 25.81
CA GLU A 27 -13.17 -13.95 25.71
C GLU A 27 -13.85 -13.11 26.80
N ASP A 28 -13.43 -13.26 28.07
CA ASP A 28 -13.89 -12.44 29.21
C ASP A 28 -13.66 -10.94 28.96
N THR A 29 -12.47 -10.58 28.46
CA THR A 29 -12.09 -9.18 28.17
C THR A 29 -12.96 -8.59 27.05
N LEU A 30 -13.19 -9.36 25.98
CA LEU A 30 -14.05 -8.96 24.88
C LEU A 30 -15.52 -8.88 25.28
N GLN A 31 -15.99 -9.76 26.18
CA GLN A 31 -17.35 -9.72 26.72
C GLN A 31 -17.57 -8.50 27.63
N GLN A 32 -16.57 -8.07 28.39
CA GLN A 32 -16.59 -6.81 29.16
C GLN A 32 -16.61 -5.56 28.26
N LEU A 33 -15.90 -5.60 27.12
CA LEU A 33 -15.96 -4.54 26.11
C LEU A 33 -17.33 -4.50 25.42
N ALA A 34 -17.90 -5.66 25.08
CA ALA A 34 -19.22 -5.75 24.46
C ALA A 34 -20.38 -5.36 25.41
N SER A 35 -20.27 -5.64 26.71
CA SER A 35 -21.30 -5.26 27.69
C SER A 35 -21.32 -3.75 27.97
N THR A 36 -20.18 -3.09 27.81
CA THR A 36 -20.02 -1.65 28.06
C THR A 36 -19.32 -1.01 26.85
N PRO A 37 -20.00 -0.78 25.71
CA PRO A 37 -19.34 -0.30 24.49
C PRO A 37 -18.97 1.20 24.55
N ASN A 38 -19.72 2.00 25.31
CA ASN A 38 -19.44 3.43 25.49
C ASN A 38 -18.50 3.61 26.70
N ARG A 39 -17.21 3.81 26.45
CA ARG A 39 -16.15 3.89 27.48
C ARG A 39 -15.33 5.17 27.35
N ILE A 40 -14.79 5.63 28.48
CA ILE A 40 -13.78 6.70 28.54
C ILE A 40 -12.57 6.10 29.26
N GLU A 41 -11.51 5.86 28.51
CA GLU A 41 -10.22 5.37 29.02
C GLU A 41 -9.08 5.91 28.17
N CYS A 42 -7.84 5.73 28.63
CA CYS A 42 -6.67 6.09 27.84
C CYS A 42 -6.58 5.18 26.59
N PRO A 43 -6.38 5.72 25.37
CA PRO A 43 -6.19 4.90 24.19
C PRO A 43 -4.77 4.33 24.09
N VAL A 44 -4.63 3.21 23.39
CA VAL A 44 -3.33 2.75 22.85
C VAL A 44 -3.26 3.08 21.35
N ILE A 45 -2.17 3.74 20.95
CA ILE A 45 -1.93 4.18 19.57
C ILE A 45 -1.12 3.10 18.85
N TYR A 46 -1.64 2.57 17.75
CA TYR A 46 -0.97 1.58 16.91
C TYR A 46 -0.88 2.02 15.45
N HIS A 47 0.16 1.53 14.78
CA HIS A 47 0.23 1.48 13.32
C HIS A 47 0.08 0.02 12.86
N LEU A 48 -0.87 -0.23 11.97
CA LEU A 48 -1.16 -1.55 11.41
C LEU A 48 -0.84 -1.50 9.91
N ASP A 49 0.35 -1.96 9.52
CA ASP A 49 0.92 -1.83 8.16
C ASP A 49 0.99 -3.20 7.47
N VAL A 50 0.73 -3.26 6.16
CA VAL A 50 0.86 -4.51 5.40
C VAL A 50 2.29 -4.70 4.92
N GLY A 51 3.00 -5.62 5.55
CA GLY A 51 4.38 -6.00 5.26
C GLY A 51 4.62 -6.21 3.77
N ALA A 52 5.41 -5.32 3.16
CA ALA A 52 5.70 -5.29 1.71
C ALA A 52 4.45 -5.48 0.82
N MET A 53 3.37 -4.74 1.10
CA MET A 53 2.03 -4.90 0.53
C MET A 53 1.98 -5.23 -0.98
N TYR A 54 2.49 -4.35 -1.84
CA TYR A 54 2.40 -4.55 -3.30
C TYR A 54 3.16 -5.79 -3.77
N PRO A 55 4.44 -6.01 -3.39
CA PRO A 55 5.09 -7.31 -3.54
C PRO A 55 4.25 -8.48 -3.05
N ASN A 56 3.66 -8.46 -1.85
CA ASN A 56 2.94 -9.61 -1.31
C ASN A 56 1.57 -9.87 -1.96
N ILE A 57 0.88 -8.84 -2.44
CA ILE A 57 -0.30 -8.96 -3.32
C ILE A 57 0.10 -9.60 -4.66
N ILE A 58 1.22 -9.14 -5.23
CA ILE A 58 1.84 -9.72 -6.43
C ILE A 58 2.17 -11.20 -6.18
N LEU A 59 2.85 -11.52 -5.08
CA LEU A 59 3.26 -12.89 -4.76
C LEU A 59 2.06 -13.81 -4.57
N THR A 60 1.07 -13.40 -3.78
CA THR A 60 -0.14 -14.18 -3.49
C THR A 60 -0.94 -14.46 -4.77
N ASN A 61 -1.17 -13.44 -5.60
CA ASN A 61 -1.99 -13.56 -6.81
C ASN A 61 -1.17 -13.86 -8.08
N ARG A 62 0.07 -14.35 -7.92
CA ARG A 62 0.95 -14.77 -9.02
C ARG A 62 1.31 -13.61 -9.99
N LEU A 63 1.37 -12.32 -9.63
CA LEU A 63 1.32 -11.22 -10.63
C LEU A 63 2.59 -10.96 -11.52
N GLN A 64 2.44 -10.95 -12.86
CA GLN A 64 3.42 -10.60 -13.91
C GLN A 64 2.70 -10.17 -15.22
N PRO A 65 3.23 -9.25 -16.05
CA PRO A 65 2.53 -8.76 -17.25
C PRO A 65 2.26 -9.80 -18.35
N SER A 66 3.09 -10.84 -18.48
CA SER A 66 3.03 -11.80 -19.60
C SER A 66 1.80 -12.72 -19.60
N ALA A 67 1.03 -12.76 -18.51
CA ALA A 67 -0.22 -13.50 -18.44
C ALA A 67 -1.45 -12.60 -18.10
N VAL A 68 -1.23 -11.34 -17.70
CA VAL A 68 -2.32 -10.38 -17.45
C VAL A 68 -2.86 -9.88 -18.79
N ASP A 69 -3.79 -10.63 -19.36
CA ASP A 69 -4.46 -10.29 -20.61
C ASP A 69 -5.98 -10.12 -20.43
N SER A 70 -6.51 -8.98 -20.88
CA SER A 70 -7.96 -8.69 -20.92
C SER A 70 -8.70 -9.36 -22.09
N GLY A 71 -7.97 -9.92 -23.06
CA GLY A 71 -8.48 -10.76 -24.16
C GLY A 71 -8.30 -12.26 -23.93
N SER A 72 -8.00 -12.69 -22.69
CA SER A 72 -7.57 -14.07 -22.36
C SER A 72 -8.52 -15.17 -22.84
N ALA A 73 -9.83 -14.91 -22.95
CA ALA A 73 -10.81 -15.88 -23.44
C ALA A 73 -10.48 -16.43 -24.84
N ALA A 74 -9.92 -15.61 -25.74
CA ALA A 74 -9.51 -16.06 -27.07
C ALA A 74 -8.26 -16.97 -26.99
N LYS A 75 -7.23 -16.55 -26.23
CA LYS A 75 -5.97 -17.31 -26.08
C LYS A 75 -6.12 -18.59 -25.26
N CYS A 76 -7.11 -18.66 -24.36
CA CYS A 76 -7.32 -19.84 -23.54
C CYS A 76 -8.09 -20.94 -24.28
N ALA A 77 -8.86 -20.62 -25.32
CA ALA A 77 -9.51 -21.62 -26.17
C ALA A 77 -8.49 -22.53 -26.89
N ASP A 78 -7.35 -21.97 -27.30
CA ASP A 78 -6.25 -22.67 -27.99
C ASP A 78 -5.27 -23.37 -27.01
N CYS A 79 -5.56 -23.40 -25.69
CA CYS A 79 -4.65 -23.88 -24.67
C CYS A 79 -4.87 -25.37 -24.34
N GLU A 80 -3.82 -26.19 -24.42
CA GLU A 80 -3.85 -27.64 -24.13
C GLU A 80 -4.32 -27.99 -22.69
N PHE A 81 -4.17 -27.04 -21.77
CA PHE A 81 -4.62 -27.13 -20.37
C PHE A 81 -6.07 -26.67 -20.16
N TYR A 82 -6.75 -26.12 -21.17
CA TYR A 82 -8.14 -25.69 -21.08
C TYR A 82 -9.08 -26.89 -21.23
N LYS A 83 -9.53 -27.42 -20.09
CA LYS A 83 -10.48 -28.55 -20.01
C LYS A 83 -11.64 -28.17 -19.09
N PRO A 84 -12.89 -28.59 -19.39
CA PRO A 84 -14.04 -28.35 -18.50
C PRO A 84 -13.74 -28.81 -17.07
N GLY A 85 -13.88 -27.89 -16.10
CA GLY A 85 -13.61 -28.14 -14.68
C GLY A 85 -12.23 -27.73 -14.16
N ILE A 86 -11.26 -27.38 -15.01
CA ILE A 86 -9.93 -26.91 -14.55
C ILE A 86 -9.99 -25.40 -14.24
N SER A 87 -9.87 -25.01 -12.96
CA SER A 87 -9.93 -23.62 -12.51
C SER A 87 -8.57 -22.89 -12.61
N CYS A 88 -7.90 -22.99 -13.75
CA CYS A 88 -6.64 -22.29 -14.05
C CYS A 88 -6.82 -20.77 -14.25
N GLN A 89 -8.06 -20.31 -14.47
CA GLN A 89 -8.42 -18.90 -14.60
C GLN A 89 -8.77 -18.31 -13.23
N ARG A 90 -8.08 -17.25 -12.81
CA ARG A 90 -8.42 -16.42 -11.65
C ARG A 90 -8.84 -15.04 -12.15
N PHE A 91 -10.05 -14.63 -11.83
CA PHE A 91 -10.59 -13.32 -12.22
C PHE A 91 -10.38 -12.32 -11.09
N MET A 92 -9.65 -11.23 -11.36
CA MET A 92 -9.44 -10.16 -10.39
C MET A 92 -9.96 -8.83 -10.96
N PRO A 93 -10.91 -8.16 -10.27
CA PRO A 93 -11.39 -6.86 -10.70
C PRO A 93 -10.32 -5.79 -10.52
N TRP A 94 -10.29 -4.83 -11.43
CA TRP A 94 -9.55 -3.59 -11.24
C TRP A 94 -10.29 -2.40 -11.84
N THR A 95 -10.08 -1.23 -11.22
CA THR A 95 -10.72 0.02 -11.60
C THR A 95 -9.86 0.76 -12.64
N TRP A 96 -10.24 0.68 -13.92
CA TRP A 96 -9.67 1.55 -14.94
C TRP A 96 -10.25 2.97 -14.80
N ARG A 97 -9.39 3.98 -14.65
CA ARG A 97 -9.77 5.40 -14.68
C ARG A 97 -9.03 6.10 -15.81
N ALA A 98 -9.77 6.84 -16.63
CA ALA A 98 -9.19 7.75 -17.62
C ALA A 98 -9.83 9.14 -17.60
N GLU A 99 -9.02 10.14 -17.93
CA GLU A 99 -9.45 11.52 -18.13
C GLU A 99 -9.50 11.79 -19.64
N LEU A 100 -10.64 11.40 -20.21
CA LEU A 100 -10.94 11.51 -21.64
C LEU A 100 -11.29 12.94 -22.00
N TRP A 101 -11.11 13.34 -23.26
CA TRP A 101 -11.63 14.62 -23.75
C TRP A 101 -13.16 14.65 -23.66
N THR A 102 -13.75 15.82 -23.34
CA THR A 102 -15.21 15.99 -23.44
C THR A 102 -15.71 15.99 -24.88
N ALA A 103 -14.86 16.34 -25.85
CA ALA A 103 -15.13 16.24 -27.28
C ALA A 103 -15.27 14.77 -27.75
N SER A 104 -16.32 14.51 -28.51
CA SER A 104 -16.62 13.22 -29.12
C SER A 104 -15.71 12.91 -30.32
N ARG A 105 -15.67 11.64 -30.73
CA ARG A 105 -14.83 11.16 -31.85
C ARG A 105 -15.10 11.89 -33.18
N PRO A 106 -16.36 12.19 -33.58
CA PRO A 106 -16.63 13.02 -34.77
C PRO A 106 -16.09 14.45 -34.67
N GLU A 107 -16.10 15.06 -33.49
CA GLU A 107 -15.59 16.43 -33.28
C GLU A 107 -14.06 16.46 -33.33
N VAL A 108 -13.39 15.45 -32.77
CA VAL A 108 -11.93 15.27 -32.93
C VAL A 108 -11.54 15.09 -34.39
N TYR A 109 -12.33 14.35 -35.20
CA TYR A 109 -12.10 14.25 -36.64
C TYR A 109 -12.34 15.58 -37.38
N ARG A 110 -13.37 16.36 -37.01
CA ARG A 110 -13.61 17.70 -37.56
C ARG A 110 -12.45 18.66 -37.23
N ILE A 111 -11.93 18.61 -36.01
CA ILE A 111 -10.76 19.38 -35.58
C ILE A 111 -9.52 18.99 -36.38
N ARG A 112 -9.27 17.69 -36.60
CA ARG A 112 -8.16 17.22 -37.45
C ARG A 112 -8.27 17.72 -38.89
N ALA A 113 -9.46 17.65 -39.49
CA ALA A 113 -9.68 18.16 -40.84
C ALA A 113 -9.41 19.67 -40.98
N GLN A 114 -9.76 20.47 -39.96
CA GLN A 114 -9.39 21.89 -39.88
C GLN A 114 -7.87 22.07 -39.77
N LEU A 115 -7.21 21.33 -38.86
CA LEU A 115 -5.76 21.43 -38.67
C LEU A 115 -4.97 21.05 -39.92
N SER A 116 -5.40 20.05 -40.70
CA SER A 116 -4.76 19.70 -41.98
C SER A 116 -4.81 20.80 -43.05
N GLN A 117 -5.70 21.79 -42.92
CA GLN A 117 -5.80 22.94 -43.81
C GLN A 117 -5.03 24.17 -43.29
N GLU A 118 -4.57 24.14 -42.04
CA GLU A 118 -3.84 25.24 -41.40
C GLU A 118 -2.31 25.17 -41.63
N ARG A 119 -1.66 26.31 -41.45
CA ARG A 119 -0.20 26.45 -41.44
C ARG A 119 0.27 27.00 -40.10
N PHE A 120 1.40 26.49 -39.61
CA PHE A 120 1.92 26.71 -38.27
C PHE A 120 3.32 27.33 -38.31
N PRO A 121 3.60 28.37 -37.51
CA PRO A 121 4.91 28.99 -37.43
C PRO A 121 5.89 28.14 -36.63
N ILE A 122 6.87 27.53 -37.28
CA ILE A 122 8.03 26.91 -36.63
C ILE A 122 9.15 27.94 -36.53
N LYS A 123 9.77 28.05 -35.34
CA LYS A 123 11.03 28.77 -35.15
C LYS A 123 12.19 27.83 -35.46
N LEU A 124 12.90 28.10 -36.54
CA LEU A 124 14.17 27.43 -36.85
C LEU A 124 15.32 28.22 -36.21
N THR A 125 16.12 27.52 -35.42
CA THR A 125 17.42 27.97 -34.89
C THR A 125 18.50 27.17 -35.59
N ASP A 126 19.25 27.80 -36.48
CA ASP A 126 20.37 27.15 -37.15
C ASP A 126 21.59 27.10 -36.23
N ALA A 127 22.41 26.06 -36.31
CA ALA A 127 23.46 25.81 -35.30
C ALA A 127 24.61 26.85 -35.34
N ASN A 128 24.76 27.55 -36.47
CA ASN A 128 25.83 28.52 -36.71
C ASN A 128 25.36 29.98 -36.84
N ASP A 129 24.05 30.27 -36.76
CA ASP A 129 23.51 31.62 -37.00
C ASP A 129 22.62 32.12 -35.86
N LYS A 130 22.77 33.41 -35.50
CA LYS A 130 22.10 34.05 -34.35
C LYS A 130 20.65 34.48 -34.65
N PHE A 131 20.17 34.32 -35.88
CA PHE A 131 18.83 34.77 -36.30
C PHE A 131 17.79 33.64 -36.28
N VAL A 132 16.79 33.77 -35.41
CA VAL A 132 15.66 32.84 -35.32
C VAL A 132 14.69 33.04 -36.49
N LYS A 133 14.78 32.21 -37.52
CA LYS A 133 13.93 32.29 -38.72
C LYS A 133 12.60 31.58 -38.47
N THR A 134 11.48 32.31 -38.56
CA THR A 134 10.15 31.70 -38.45
C THR A 134 9.64 31.29 -39.83
N VAL A 135 9.29 30.02 -40.01
CA VAL A 135 8.79 29.44 -41.27
C VAL A 135 7.41 28.82 -41.05
N MET A 136 6.47 29.13 -41.94
CA MET A 136 5.10 28.59 -41.91
C MET A 136 5.07 27.23 -42.62
N LYS A 137 4.95 26.14 -41.86
CA LYS A 137 4.77 24.77 -42.39
C LYS A 137 3.30 24.35 -42.35
N SER A 138 2.86 23.49 -43.26
CA SER A 138 1.57 22.81 -43.14
C SER A 138 1.62 21.74 -42.02
N PHE A 139 0.45 21.32 -41.53
CA PHE A 139 0.34 20.32 -40.46
C PHE A 139 1.10 19.01 -40.74
N HIS A 140 1.14 18.56 -41.99
CA HIS A 140 1.79 17.31 -42.37
C HIS A 140 3.34 17.39 -42.41
N GLU A 141 3.91 18.60 -42.46
CA GLU A 141 5.36 18.84 -42.46
C GLU A 141 5.94 19.10 -41.05
N LEU A 142 5.07 19.03 -40.03
CA LEU A 142 5.42 19.03 -38.60
C LEU A 142 5.87 17.63 -38.14
N SER A 143 6.72 17.53 -37.12
CA SER A 143 7.03 16.26 -36.45
C SER A 143 5.77 15.61 -35.85
N LYS A 144 5.78 14.29 -35.62
CA LYS A 144 4.66 13.61 -34.94
C LYS A 144 4.43 14.12 -33.52
N GLU A 145 5.46 14.62 -32.83
CA GLU A 145 5.30 15.27 -31.52
C GLU A 145 4.70 16.68 -31.67
N GLU A 146 5.15 17.47 -32.64
CA GLU A 146 4.60 18.79 -32.93
C GLU A 146 3.11 18.72 -33.32
N GLN A 147 2.75 17.77 -34.22
CA GLN A 147 1.37 17.46 -34.58
C GLN A 147 0.53 17.13 -33.33
N ALA A 148 1.03 16.26 -32.45
CA ALA A 148 0.33 15.88 -31.22
C ALA A 148 0.16 17.05 -30.24
N VAL A 149 1.13 17.97 -30.15
CA VAL A 149 1.03 19.19 -29.33
C VAL A 149 -0.02 20.15 -29.90
N VAL A 150 -0.03 20.36 -31.21
CA VAL A 150 -0.99 21.22 -31.91
C VAL A 150 -2.42 20.68 -31.80
N GLU A 151 -2.62 19.38 -32.07
CA GLU A 151 -3.91 18.71 -31.87
C GLU A 151 -4.38 18.82 -30.43
N LYS A 152 -3.53 18.45 -29.45
CA LYS A 152 -3.87 18.49 -28.03
C LYS A 152 -4.31 19.88 -27.62
N LYS A 153 -3.59 20.94 -28.02
CA LYS A 153 -3.97 22.32 -27.72
C LYS A 153 -5.33 22.69 -28.36
N ARG A 154 -5.54 22.37 -29.63
CA ARG A 154 -6.79 22.68 -30.33
C ARG A 154 -7.99 21.97 -29.71
N ILE A 155 -7.83 20.71 -29.29
CA ILE A 155 -8.87 19.94 -28.60
C ILE A 155 -9.11 20.51 -27.18
N MET A 156 -8.07 20.88 -26.42
CA MET A 156 -8.25 21.60 -25.13
C MET A 156 -9.10 22.85 -25.31
N ASP A 157 -8.76 23.70 -26.27
CA ASP A 157 -9.42 24.98 -26.48
C ASP A 157 -10.81 24.84 -27.12
N TYR A 158 -11.11 23.71 -27.77
CA TYR A 158 -12.48 23.33 -28.14
C TYR A 158 -13.27 22.89 -26.92
N CYS A 159 -12.79 21.91 -26.14
CA CYS A 159 -13.45 21.39 -24.95
C CYS A 159 -13.77 22.49 -23.92
N ARG A 160 -12.85 23.43 -23.71
CA ARG A 160 -13.05 24.63 -22.87
C ARG A 160 -14.24 25.48 -23.33
N ARG A 161 -14.38 25.71 -24.64
CA ARG A 161 -15.41 26.59 -25.21
C ARG A 161 -16.77 25.91 -25.37
N ALA A 162 -16.79 24.67 -25.84
CA ALA A 162 -18.02 23.92 -26.08
C ALA A 162 -18.66 23.36 -24.79
N TYR A 163 -17.85 22.80 -23.89
CA TYR A 163 -18.33 22.04 -22.72
C TYR A 163 -18.03 22.70 -21.37
N LYS A 164 -17.32 23.84 -21.34
CA LYS A 164 -16.80 24.51 -20.12
C LYS A 164 -15.89 23.62 -19.24
N ARG A 165 -15.57 22.40 -19.69
CA ARG A 165 -14.81 21.38 -18.98
C ARG A 165 -13.94 20.62 -19.98
N ILE A 166 -12.66 20.44 -19.66
CA ILE A 166 -11.67 19.86 -20.59
C ILE A 166 -11.78 18.33 -20.66
N HIS A 167 -11.86 17.69 -19.49
CA HIS A 167 -11.79 16.24 -19.35
C HIS A 167 -13.00 15.65 -18.64
N LEU A 168 -13.59 14.61 -19.22
CA LEU A 168 -14.55 13.72 -18.58
C LEU A 168 -13.78 12.58 -17.90
N THR A 169 -14.02 12.36 -16.62
CA THR A 169 -13.48 11.20 -15.90
C THR A 169 -14.40 10.01 -16.14
N ARG A 170 -13.90 8.94 -16.74
CA ARG A 170 -14.61 7.67 -16.93
C ARG A 170 -13.94 6.58 -16.10
N THR A 171 -14.75 5.76 -15.46
CA THR A 171 -14.33 4.69 -14.54
C THR A 171 -15.02 3.39 -14.96
N GLU A 172 -14.27 2.30 -15.11
CA GLU A 172 -14.79 0.99 -15.55
C GLU A 172 -14.05 -0.17 -14.90
N GLU A 173 -14.71 -1.32 -14.76
CA GLU A 173 -14.13 -2.56 -14.20
C GLU A 173 -13.79 -3.58 -15.30
N ARG A 174 -12.63 -4.25 -15.17
CA ARG A 174 -12.07 -5.20 -16.17
C ARG A 174 -11.28 -6.35 -15.47
N LEU A 175 -10.86 -7.40 -16.19
CA LEU A 175 -10.34 -8.69 -15.65
C LEU A 175 -9.12 -9.28 -16.43
N ALA A 176 -8.22 -10.09 -15.79
CA ALA A 176 -7.02 -10.78 -16.37
C ALA A 176 -6.26 -11.80 -15.40
N MET A 177 -5.22 -12.59 -15.83
CA MET A 177 -4.58 -13.83 -15.19
C MET A 177 -3.00 -13.86 -15.08
N THR A 178 -2.22 -14.87 -14.54
CA THR A 178 -0.81 -14.60 -13.98
C THR A 178 0.35 -15.65 -13.58
N TRP A 179 1.70 -15.30 -13.45
CA TRP A 179 2.84 -15.96 -12.63
C TRP A 179 4.08 -15.19 -11.94
N LYS A 180 5.03 -15.85 -11.18
CA LYS A 180 5.88 -15.44 -9.94
C LYS A 180 6.96 -16.54 -9.47
N ARG A 181 7.98 -16.59 -8.51
CA ARG A 181 8.61 -15.96 -7.24
C ARG A 181 10.19 -15.77 -7.31
N HIS A 182 11.20 -16.05 -6.41
CA HIS A 182 11.52 -16.81 -5.12
C HIS A 182 12.85 -16.34 -4.41
N TYR A 183 13.11 -16.53 -3.07
CA TYR A 183 14.47 -16.44 -2.40
C TYR A 183 14.64 -17.08 -0.96
N ASP A 184 13.58 -17.34 -0.20
CA ASP A 184 13.51 -17.10 1.27
C ASP A 184 14.33 -18.00 2.28
N ASP A 185 15.30 -18.82 1.87
CA ASP A 185 15.86 -19.91 2.71
C ASP A 185 16.89 -19.49 3.80
N ALA A 186 17.42 -18.27 3.77
CA ALA A 186 18.65 -17.91 4.51
C ALA A 186 18.47 -17.62 6.02
N CYS A 187 17.30 -17.20 6.49
CA CYS A 187 17.15 -16.59 7.82
C CYS A 187 17.06 -17.58 9.00
N ALA A 188 16.94 -18.88 8.75
CA ALA A 188 16.69 -19.88 9.79
C ALA A 188 17.86 -20.12 10.78
N ALA A 189 19.08 -19.65 10.46
CA ALA A 189 20.30 -20.04 11.17
C ALA A 189 20.63 -19.22 12.44
N LEU A 190 20.14 -17.98 12.58
CA LEU A 190 20.68 -17.03 13.57
C LEU A 190 20.14 -17.24 15.00
N SER A 191 19.01 -17.92 15.16
CA SER A 191 18.25 -18.06 16.43
C SER A 191 18.90 -18.96 17.49
N ALA A 192 20.21 -19.24 17.40
CA ALA A 192 20.93 -20.25 18.19
C ALA A 192 21.65 -19.71 19.45
N GLY A 193 21.92 -18.40 19.53
CA GLY A 193 22.22 -17.70 20.79
C GLY A 193 23.65 -17.77 21.35
N THR A 194 24.59 -17.03 20.75
CA THR A 194 25.89 -16.65 21.34
C THR A 194 26.21 -15.19 21.00
N GLY A 195 26.74 -14.39 21.94
CA GLY A 195 27.00 -12.96 21.70
C GLY A 195 27.79 -12.25 22.81
N ASP A 196 28.51 -11.20 22.42
CA ASP A 196 29.46 -10.41 23.24
C ASP A 196 29.18 -8.89 23.14
N SER A 197 29.72 -8.09 24.05
CA SER A 197 29.55 -6.63 24.10
C SER A 197 30.09 -5.89 22.85
N ASN A 198 31.20 -6.37 22.26
CA ASN A 198 31.62 -5.84 20.95
C ASN A 198 30.68 -6.27 19.84
N ALA A 199 30.14 -7.49 19.90
CA ALA A 199 29.11 -7.96 18.97
C ALA A 199 27.80 -7.16 19.08
N VAL A 200 27.53 -6.45 20.19
CA VAL A 200 26.40 -5.49 20.27
C VAL A 200 26.68 -4.23 19.44
N LYS A 201 27.92 -3.71 19.42
CA LYS A 201 28.27 -2.57 18.55
C LYS A 201 28.32 -2.99 17.08
N GLU A 202 28.84 -4.17 16.80
CA GLU A 202 28.83 -4.78 15.47
C GLU A 202 27.39 -5.06 15.02
N ALA A 203 26.52 -5.61 15.88
CA ALA A 203 25.11 -5.81 15.57
C ALA A 203 24.36 -4.49 15.31
N ASN A 204 24.68 -3.39 16.00
CA ASN A 204 24.12 -2.08 15.69
C ASN A 204 24.59 -1.55 14.32
N ALA A 205 25.88 -1.75 13.97
CA ALA A 205 26.38 -1.41 12.63
C ALA A 205 25.75 -2.29 11.54
N MET A 206 25.57 -3.58 11.81
CA MET A 206 24.88 -4.54 10.94
C MET A 206 23.38 -4.24 10.84
N LEU A 207 22.74 -3.73 11.90
CA LEU A 207 21.34 -3.28 11.87
C LEU A 207 21.20 -2.08 10.93
N VAL A 208 22.03 -1.04 11.08
CA VAL A 208 22.05 0.10 10.14
C VAL A 208 22.35 -0.34 8.70
N LEU A 209 23.23 -1.33 8.51
CA LEU A 209 23.52 -1.92 7.19
C LEU A 209 22.33 -2.72 6.64
N TYR A 210 21.69 -3.56 7.43
CA TYR A 210 20.54 -4.37 7.01
C TYR A 210 19.29 -3.53 6.80
N ASP A 211 19.04 -2.49 7.59
CA ASP A 211 18.02 -1.48 7.33
C ASP A 211 18.29 -0.78 5.99
N SER A 212 19.54 -0.37 5.75
CA SER A 212 19.93 0.27 4.48
C SER A 212 19.75 -0.67 3.28
N LEU A 213 20.09 -1.95 3.45
CA LEU A 213 19.89 -2.99 2.44
C LEU A 213 18.40 -3.32 2.26
N GLN A 214 17.62 -3.39 3.32
CA GLN A 214 16.17 -3.62 3.29
C GLN A 214 15.45 -2.45 2.63
N LEU A 215 15.86 -1.21 2.88
CA LEU A 215 15.35 -0.02 2.20
C LEU A 215 15.74 0.01 0.71
N ALA A 216 16.95 -0.41 0.36
CA ALA A 216 17.37 -0.57 -1.03
C ALA A 216 16.54 -1.66 -1.74
N HIS A 217 16.34 -2.82 -1.11
CA HIS A 217 15.50 -3.89 -1.64
C HIS A 217 14.02 -3.51 -1.65
N LYS A 218 13.49 -2.76 -0.67
CA LYS A 218 12.11 -2.21 -0.65
C LYS A 218 11.91 -1.22 -1.79
N CYS A 219 12.91 -0.39 -2.11
CA CYS A 219 12.91 0.44 -3.31
C CYS A 219 12.86 -0.41 -4.60
N ILE A 220 13.67 -1.47 -4.71
CA ILE A 220 13.69 -2.36 -5.89
C ILE A 220 12.35 -3.12 -6.02
N LEU A 221 11.86 -3.71 -4.93
CA LEU A 221 10.58 -4.45 -4.84
C LEU A 221 9.39 -3.56 -5.23
N ASN A 222 9.30 -2.36 -4.68
CA ASN A 222 8.27 -1.38 -5.06
C ASN A 222 8.47 -0.87 -6.51
N SER A 223 9.71 -0.87 -7.02
CA SER A 223 9.98 -0.54 -8.43
C SER A 223 9.49 -1.60 -9.41
N PHE A 224 9.29 -2.88 -9.03
CA PHE A 224 8.65 -3.85 -9.93
C PHE A 224 7.20 -3.47 -10.22
N TYR A 225 6.43 -3.04 -9.21
CA TYR A 225 5.10 -2.47 -9.41
C TYR A 225 5.16 -1.19 -10.25
N GLY A 226 6.11 -0.28 -10.00
CA GLY A 226 6.28 0.93 -10.80
C GLY A 226 6.72 0.66 -12.25
N TYR A 227 7.48 -0.41 -12.49
CA TYR A 227 8.06 -0.77 -13.78
C TYR A 227 6.99 -1.16 -14.79
N VAL A 228 5.96 -1.91 -14.39
CA VAL A 228 4.91 -2.36 -15.33
C VAL A 228 4.05 -1.22 -15.86
N MET A 229 4.13 -0.03 -15.24
CA MET A 229 3.55 1.23 -15.72
C MET A 229 4.56 2.21 -16.36
N ARG A 230 5.86 1.86 -16.42
CA ARG A 230 6.90 2.70 -17.01
C ARG A 230 6.79 2.72 -18.55
N ARG A 231 6.80 3.93 -19.14
CA ARG A 231 6.88 4.09 -20.60
C ARG A 231 8.15 3.43 -21.14
N GLY A 232 8.01 2.55 -22.14
CA GLY A 232 9.12 1.78 -22.72
C GLY A 232 9.58 0.58 -21.88
N ALA A 233 8.82 0.15 -20.86
CA ALA A 233 9.02 -1.15 -20.22
C ALA A 233 8.85 -2.29 -21.24
N ARG A 234 9.68 -3.34 -21.14
CA ARG A 234 9.55 -4.56 -21.95
C ARG A 234 8.32 -5.37 -21.55
N TRP A 235 7.99 -5.33 -20.26
CA TRP A 235 6.82 -5.95 -19.66
C TRP A 235 5.93 -4.85 -19.08
N TYR A 236 5.20 -4.17 -19.97
CA TYR A 236 4.19 -3.17 -19.59
C TYR A 236 2.83 -3.85 -19.40
N SER A 237 2.13 -3.55 -18.31
CA SER A 237 0.71 -3.86 -18.12
C SER A 237 0.09 -2.85 -17.16
N MET A 238 -0.96 -2.18 -17.63
CA MET A 238 -1.77 -1.26 -16.82
C MET A 238 -2.72 -2.03 -15.91
N GLU A 239 -3.21 -3.15 -16.43
CA GLU A 239 -4.08 -4.12 -15.79
C GLU A 239 -3.43 -4.66 -14.51
N MET A 240 -2.15 -5.08 -14.58
CA MET A 240 -1.41 -5.59 -13.42
C MET A 240 -1.30 -4.55 -12.30
N ALA A 241 -0.90 -3.32 -12.64
CA ALA A 241 -0.81 -2.24 -11.66
C ALA A 241 -2.18 -1.89 -11.06
N GLY A 242 -3.23 -1.89 -11.90
CA GLY A 242 -4.61 -1.70 -11.47
C GLY A 242 -5.09 -2.75 -10.47
N ILE A 243 -4.84 -4.04 -10.76
CA ILE A 243 -5.18 -5.17 -9.88
C ILE A 243 -4.46 -5.05 -8.53
N VAL A 244 -3.17 -4.71 -8.53
CA VAL A 244 -2.38 -4.52 -7.29
C VAL A 244 -2.98 -3.42 -6.42
N CYS A 245 -3.19 -2.22 -6.97
CA CYS A 245 -3.73 -1.09 -6.20
C CYS A 245 -5.19 -1.30 -5.77
N HIS A 246 -6.03 -1.91 -6.60
CA HIS A 246 -7.42 -2.20 -6.24
C HIS A 246 -7.49 -3.26 -5.11
N THR A 247 -6.70 -4.33 -5.20
CA THR A 247 -6.60 -5.34 -4.13
C THR A 247 -6.09 -4.72 -2.83
N GLY A 248 -5.05 -3.88 -2.89
CA GLY A 248 -4.51 -3.19 -1.73
C GLY A 248 -5.52 -2.25 -1.06
N ALA A 249 -6.21 -1.43 -1.86
CA ALA A 249 -7.27 -0.56 -1.36
C ALA A 249 -8.42 -1.34 -0.69
N ASN A 250 -8.79 -2.50 -1.23
CA ASN A 250 -9.82 -3.36 -0.64
C ASN A 250 -9.36 -3.98 0.70
N ILE A 251 -8.09 -4.39 0.83
CA ILE A 251 -7.52 -4.87 2.10
C ILE A 251 -7.60 -3.78 3.17
N ILE A 252 -7.09 -2.57 2.89
CA ILE A 252 -7.10 -1.46 3.86
C ILE A 252 -8.51 -0.99 4.17
N THR A 253 -9.43 -1.04 3.21
CA THR A 253 -10.85 -0.71 3.46
C THR A 253 -11.48 -1.72 4.43
N LYS A 254 -11.26 -3.02 4.24
CA LYS A 254 -11.76 -4.06 5.17
C LYS A 254 -11.11 -4.01 6.55
N SER A 255 -9.80 -3.77 6.63
CA SER A 255 -9.13 -3.59 7.92
C SER A 255 -9.64 -2.35 8.65
N ARG A 256 -9.91 -1.25 7.93
CA ARG A 256 -10.56 -0.05 8.47
C ARG A 256 -11.97 -0.34 8.98
N GLU A 257 -12.79 -1.06 8.21
CA GLU A 257 -14.16 -1.47 8.62
C GLU A 257 -14.16 -2.20 9.97
N ILE A 258 -13.15 -3.05 10.23
CA ILE A 258 -12.99 -3.74 11.52
C ILE A 258 -12.46 -2.78 12.61
N VAL A 259 -11.43 -1.99 12.31
CA VAL A 259 -10.83 -1.04 13.28
C VAL A 259 -11.83 0.02 13.75
N GLU A 260 -12.75 0.49 12.90
CA GLU A 260 -13.79 1.46 13.27
C GLU A 260 -14.99 0.83 14.02
N GLN A 261 -15.07 -0.49 14.14
CA GLN A 261 -16.02 -1.17 15.04
C GLN A 261 -15.48 -1.34 16.47
N ILE A 262 -14.15 -1.31 16.64
CA ILE A 262 -13.45 -1.60 17.91
C ILE A 262 -12.87 -0.32 18.53
N GLY A 263 -12.42 0.61 17.69
CA GLY A 263 -11.73 1.84 18.08
C GLY A 263 -11.92 2.93 17.02
N ARG A 264 -10.89 3.73 16.75
CA ARG A 264 -10.98 4.85 15.79
C ARG A 264 -9.75 4.90 14.89
N ALA A 265 -9.98 4.86 13.58
CA ALA A 265 -8.97 5.20 12.58
C ALA A 265 -8.70 6.72 12.59
N LEU A 266 -7.43 7.09 12.71
CA LEU A 266 -6.97 8.49 12.73
C LEU A 266 -6.59 8.97 11.32
N GLU A 267 -5.68 8.22 10.68
CA GLU A 267 -5.20 8.46 9.31
C GLU A 267 -5.00 7.13 8.58
N LEU A 268 -5.17 7.15 7.26
CA LEU A 268 -5.04 5.99 6.37
C LEU A 268 -4.05 6.33 5.26
N ASP A 269 -2.96 5.57 5.18
CA ASP A 269 -2.07 5.59 4.02
C ASP A 269 -2.33 4.38 3.09
N THR A 270 -1.37 4.08 2.23
CA THR A 270 -1.50 3.20 1.07
C THR A 270 -1.53 1.72 1.48
N ASP A 271 -0.76 1.41 2.50
CA ASP A 271 -0.44 0.10 3.04
C ASP A 271 -0.71 0.00 4.56
N GLY A 272 -0.96 1.11 5.26
CA GLY A 272 -1.08 1.15 6.72
C GLY A 272 -2.20 2.02 7.29
N ILE A 273 -2.64 1.63 8.49
CA ILE A 273 -3.69 2.29 9.29
C ILE A 273 -3.10 2.80 10.60
N TRP A 274 -3.19 4.11 10.84
CA TRP A 274 -2.97 4.69 12.15
C TRP A 274 -4.27 4.71 12.93
N CYS A 275 -4.32 4.04 14.09
CA CYS A 275 -5.53 3.91 14.89
C CYS A 275 -5.29 4.02 16.40
N ILE A 276 -6.35 4.37 17.11
CA ILE A 276 -6.44 4.19 18.56
C ILE A 276 -7.45 3.09 18.90
N LEU A 277 -7.03 2.18 19.78
CA LEU A 277 -7.87 1.16 20.40
C LEU A 277 -8.02 1.47 21.90
N PRO A 278 -9.06 0.98 22.59
CA PRO A 278 -9.13 1.06 24.05
C PRO A 278 -7.93 0.36 24.69
N ALA A 279 -7.34 0.90 25.77
CA ALA A 279 -6.23 0.22 26.46
C ALA A 279 -6.63 -1.17 26.99
N SER A 280 -7.91 -1.35 27.33
CA SER A 280 -8.49 -2.63 27.76
C SER A 280 -8.73 -3.63 26.62
N PHE A 281 -8.49 -3.27 25.35
CA PHE A 281 -8.54 -4.23 24.25
C PHE A 281 -7.35 -5.19 24.35
N PRO A 282 -7.49 -6.50 24.03
CA PRO A 282 -6.36 -7.43 24.05
C PRO A 282 -5.24 -6.97 23.09
N GLN A 283 -4.04 -6.77 23.63
CA GLN A 283 -2.88 -6.25 22.89
C GLN A 283 -1.97 -7.41 22.44
N ASN A 284 -0.89 -7.69 23.18
CA ASN A 284 0.00 -8.81 22.91
C ASN A 284 -0.34 -9.98 23.84
N ILE A 285 -0.59 -11.15 23.26
CA ILE A 285 -0.88 -12.39 23.97
C ILE A 285 0.36 -13.27 23.91
N GLU A 286 0.82 -13.76 25.05
CA GLU A 286 1.97 -14.65 25.12
C GLU A 286 1.59 -16.12 25.30
N PHE A 287 2.18 -16.98 24.48
CA PHE A 287 2.04 -18.44 24.55
C PHE A 287 3.38 -19.08 24.90
N THR A 288 3.37 -20.12 25.74
CA THR A 288 4.58 -20.91 26.03
C THR A 288 4.51 -22.25 25.29
N ALA A 289 5.45 -22.47 24.37
CA ALA A 289 5.51 -23.69 23.56
C ALA A 289 6.01 -24.89 24.39
N VAL A 290 5.39 -26.05 24.15
CA VAL A 290 5.75 -27.34 24.76
C VAL A 290 6.92 -27.94 23.98
N GLY A 291 8.07 -28.06 24.63
CA GLY A 291 9.27 -28.64 24.03
C GLY A 291 10.45 -28.73 25.01
N PRO A 292 11.57 -29.38 24.62
CA PRO A 292 12.75 -29.56 25.48
C PRO A 292 13.46 -28.25 25.84
N LYS A 293 13.17 -27.16 25.10
CA LYS A 293 13.39 -25.77 25.52
C LYS A 293 12.08 -25.02 25.29
N PRO A 294 11.34 -24.58 26.33
CA PRO A 294 10.11 -23.84 26.13
C PRO A 294 10.41 -22.43 25.62
N SER A 295 9.85 -22.07 24.47
CA SER A 295 9.92 -20.72 23.90
C SER A 295 8.65 -19.93 24.24
N ARG A 296 8.80 -18.64 24.56
CA ARG A 296 7.69 -17.68 24.61
C ARG A 296 7.47 -17.14 23.20
N ILE A 297 6.23 -17.21 22.72
CA ILE A 297 5.79 -16.63 21.45
C ILE A 297 4.76 -15.55 21.77
N SER A 298 5.09 -14.30 21.45
CA SER A 298 4.17 -13.17 21.57
C SER A 298 3.41 -12.99 20.26
N ILE A 299 2.09 -12.87 20.33
CA ILE A 299 1.21 -12.64 19.19
C ILE A 299 0.42 -11.36 19.46
N SER A 300 0.55 -10.37 18.57
CA SER A 300 -0.30 -9.19 18.61
C SER A 300 -1.72 -9.55 18.17
N TYR A 301 -2.69 -9.46 19.07
CA TYR A 301 -4.08 -9.79 18.82
C TYR A 301 -4.75 -8.87 17.77
N PRO A 302 -4.55 -7.53 17.76
CA PRO A 302 -5.02 -6.68 16.67
C PRO A 302 -4.48 -7.14 15.30
N GLY A 303 -3.19 -7.48 15.23
CA GLY A 303 -2.56 -8.01 14.02
C GLY A 303 -3.12 -9.38 13.63
N ALA A 304 -3.33 -10.28 14.59
CA ALA A 304 -3.90 -11.60 14.36
C ALA A 304 -5.34 -11.52 13.79
N VAL A 305 -6.19 -10.65 14.34
CA VAL A 305 -7.56 -10.42 13.84
C VAL A 305 -7.55 -9.93 12.39
N LEU A 306 -6.69 -8.96 12.05
CA LEU A 306 -6.55 -8.52 10.65
C LEU A 306 -5.93 -9.58 9.74
N ASN A 307 -4.99 -10.39 10.24
CA ASN A 307 -4.37 -11.47 9.48
C ASN A 307 -5.34 -12.63 9.19
N ILE A 308 -6.26 -12.94 10.09
CA ILE A 308 -7.36 -13.89 9.83
C ILE A 308 -8.27 -13.34 8.72
N MET A 309 -8.70 -12.07 8.81
CA MET A 309 -9.47 -11.42 7.74
C MET A 309 -8.74 -11.45 6.39
N VAL A 310 -7.43 -11.18 6.38
CA VAL A 310 -6.61 -11.26 5.15
C VAL A 310 -6.55 -12.68 4.59
N GLN A 311 -6.51 -13.71 5.45
CA GLN A 311 -6.58 -15.10 5.01
C GLN A 311 -7.97 -15.47 4.46
N ASP A 312 -9.05 -15.10 5.15
CA ASP A 312 -10.42 -15.44 4.75
C ASP A 312 -10.82 -14.79 3.41
N PHE A 313 -10.48 -13.50 3.21
CA PHE A 313 -10.95 -12.74 2.05
C PHE A 313 -9.97 -12.65 0.87
N PHE A 314 -8.66 -12.86 1.07
CA PHE A 314 -7.64 -12.59 0.04
C PHE A 314 -6.71 -13.77 -0.30
N THR A 315 -6.88 -14.94 0.31
CA THR A 315 -6.09 -16.14 -0.03
C THR A 315 -6.32 -16.59 -1.48
N ASN A 316 -5.25 -17.05 -2.13
CA ASN A 316 -5.32 -17.64 -3.46
C ASN A 316 -5.36 -19.17 -3.37
N HIS A 317 -6.57 -19.73 -3.33
CA HIS A 317 -6.82 -21.18 -3.36
C HIS A 317 -6.59 -21.83 -4.75
N GLN A 318 -6.28 -21.04 -5.77
CA GLN A 318 -6.03 -21.49 -7.15
C GLN A 318 -4.53 -21.44 -7.49
N TYR A 319 -3.64 -21.47 -6.49
CA TYR A 319 -2.21 -21.36 -6.73
C TYR A 319 -1.67 -22.67 -7.31
N HIS A 320 -1.52 -22.72 -8.63
CA HIS A 320 -0.93 -23.85 -9.34
C HIS A 320 0.60 -23.79 -9.28
N GLU A 321 1.23 -24.93 -8.98
CA GLU A 321 2.68 -25.12 -8.89
C GLU A 321 3.06 -26.37 -9.68
N LEU A 322 4.09 -26.30 -10.53
CA LEU A 322 4.54 -27.42 -11.35
C LEU A 322 5.30 -28.41 -10.46
N VAL A 323 4.89 -29.68 -10.45
CA VAL A 323 5.50 -30.74 -9.63
C VAL A 323 6.34 -31.69 -10.48
N ASP A 324 5.95 -31.91 -11.73
CA ASP A 324 6.70 -32.71 -12.70
C ASP A 324 6.73 -32.01 -14.05
N GLN A 325 7.93 -31.80 -14.57
CA GLN A 325 8.21 -31.10 -15.83
C GLN A 325 8.10 -32.02 -17.06
N GLU A 326 8.22 -33.34 -16.91
CA GLU A 326 8.10 -34.30 -18.03
C GLU A 326 6.64 -34.61 -18.34
N THR A 327 5.81 -34.84 -17.32
CA THR A 327 4.35 -35.04 -17.48
C THR A 327 3.54 -33.74 -17.48
N LEU A 328 4.18 -32.59 -17.23
CA LEU A 328 3.54 -31.28 -17.05
C LEU A 328 2.45 -31.27 -15.96
N THR A 329 2.67 -32.03 -14.88
CA THR A 329 1.72 -32.19 -13.77
C THR A 329 1.81 -31.03 -12.78
N TYR A 330 0.67 -30.39 -12.52
CA TYR A 330 0.53 -29.30 -11.56
C TYR A 330 -0.20 -29.74 -10.29
N LYS A 331 0.25 -29.24 -9.15
CA LYS A 331 -0.48 -29.31 -7.87
C LYS A 331 -1.09 -27.94 -7.56
N ILE A 332 -2.33 -27.94 -7.10
CA ILE A 332 -2.99 -26.73 -6.58
C ILE A 332 -2.75 -26.68 -5.07
N ARG A 333 -2.49 -25.48 -4.54
CA ARG A 333 -2.49 -25.19 -3.11
C ARG A 333 -3.08 -23.82 -2.81
N SER A 334 -3.35 -23.56 -1.53
CA SER A 334 -3.53 -22.21 -1.02
C SER A 334 -2.17 -21.51 -0.94
N GLU A 335 -2.11 -20.26 -1.38
CA GLU A 335 -1.00 -19.32 -1.10
C GLU A 335 -1.60 -18.02 -0.56
N ASN A 336 -1.04 -17.52 0.53
CA ASN A 336 -1.20 -16.14 0.96
C ASN A 336 0.09 -15.68 1.66
N SER A 337 0.68 -14.59 1.18
CA SER A 337 1.88 -13.98 1.78
C SER A 337 1.62 -12.55 2.26
N ILE A 338 0.36 -12.11 2.29
CA ILE A 338 -0.05 -10.80 2.78
C ILE A 338 -0.24 -10.90 4.29
N TYR A 339 0.50 -10.09 5.05
CA TYR A 339 0.39 -10.03 6.51
C TYR A 339 0.44 -8.57 6.99
N PHE A 340 -0.36 -8.27 8.01
CA PHE A 340 -0.23 -7.08 8.83
C PHE A 340 0.90 -7.28 9.85
N GLU A 341 1.84 -6.34 9.80
CA GLU A 341 2.82 -6.03 10.84
C GLU A 341 2.20 -4.98 11.78
N VAL A 342 2.57 -5.01 13.06
CA VAL A 342 2.02 -4.11 14.09
C VAL A 342 3.18 -3.37 14.75
N ASP A 343 3.15 -2.04 14.68
CA ASP A 343 4.14 -1.16 15.31
C ASP A 343 3.47 -0.25 16.36
N GLY A 344 4.21 0.05 17.42
CA GLY A 344 3.73 0.58 18.69
C GLY A 344 3.53 -0.49 19.79
N PRO A 345 2.82 -0.17 20.88
CA PRO A 345 2.05 1.05 21.08
C PRO A 345 2.93 2.30 21.23
N TYR A 346 2.41 3.45 20.80
CA TYR A 346 3.08 4.75 20.90
C TYR A 346 2.47 5.62 22.01
N LYS A 347 3.25 6.61 22.49
CA LYS A 347 2.87 7.55 23.56
C LYS A 347 1.93 8.64 23.06
N ALA A 348 2.21 9.21 21.89
CA ALA A 348 1.46 10.33 21.35
C ALA A 348 1.49 10.35 19.81
N MET A 349 0.42 10.85 19.20
CA MET A 349 0.33 11.14 17.77
C MET A 349 -0.36 12.48 17.56
N VAL A 350 0.27 13.37 16.78
CA VAL A 350 -0.23 14.71 16.48
C VAL A 350 -0.61 14.78 15.00
N LEU A 351 -1.88 15.09 14.70
CA LEU A 351 -2.41 15.25 13.34
C LEU A 351 -2.94 16.68 13.14
N PRO A 352 -2.59 17.39 12.05
CA PRO A 352 -3.03 18.76 11.82
C PRO A 352 -4.39 18.82 11.11
N ALA A 353 -5.27 19.72 11.55
CA ALA A 353 -6.52 20.05 10.85
C ALA A 353 -6.26 20.87 9.58
N ALA A 354 -7.17 20.78 8.60
CA ALA A 354 -7.17 21.69 7.44
C ALA A 354 -7.80 23.05 7.81
N LYS A 355 -7.45 24.11 7.06
CA LYS A 355 -8.11 25.43 7.17
C LYS A 355 -9.52 25.46 6.56
N GLU A 356 -9.85 24.47 5.73
CA GLU A 356 -11.16 24.33 5.10
C GLU A 356 -12.00 23.32 5.85
N GLU A 357 -13.25 23.68 6.16
CA GLU A 357 -14.21 22.82 6.85
C GLU A 357 -14.43 21.50 6.09
N GLY A 358 -14.61 20.40 6.83
CA GLY A 358 -14.81 19.06 6.27
C GLY A 358 -13.57 18.42 5.61
N LYS A 359 -12.45 19.12 5.45
CA LYS A 359 -11.21 18.55 4.89
C LYS A 359 -10.23 18.11 5.99
N ARG A 360 -9.47 17.04 5.71
CA ARG A 360 -8.34 16.59 6.53
C ARG A 360 -7.03 16.75 5.75
N LEU A 361 -5.95 17.10 6.44
CA LEU A 361 -4.60 17.17 5.84
C LEU A 361 -3.95 15.78 5.83
N LYS A 362 -4.13 15.05 4.72
CA LYS A 362 -3.53 13.72 4.56
C LYS A 362 -2.00 13.75 4.56
N LYS A 363 -1.38 12.64 4.98
CA LYS A 363 0.08 12.38 4.99
C LYS A 363 0.90 13.39 5.81
N ARG A 364 0.30 14.00 6.83
CA ARG A 364 0.97 14.90 7.79
C ARG A 364 0.68 14.43 9.22
N TYR A 365 1.70 13.96 9.92
CA TYR A 365 1.60 13.55 11.32
C TYR A 365 3.00 13.45 11.97
N ALA A 366 3.01 13.56 13.30
CA ALA A 366 4.18 13.31 14.17
C ALA A 366 3.80 12.25 15.20
N VAL A 367 4.70 11.30 15.49
CA VAL A 367 4.47 10.15 16.38
C VAL A 367 5.64 10.01 17.34
N PHE A 368 5.35 9.70 18.61
CA PHE A 368 6.34 9.64 19.69
C PHE A 368 6.31 8.33 20.47
N ASN A 369 7.51 7.85 20.80
CA ASN A 369 7.74 6.70 21.68
C ASN A 369 7.54 7.06 23.16
N PHE A 370 7.49 6.05 24.03
CA PHE A 370 7.30 6.24 25.48
C PHE A 370 8.47 6.94 26.19
N ASP A 371 9.69 6.82 25.67
CA ASP A 371 10.86 7.58 26.10
C ASP A 371 10.82 9.07 25.70
N GLY A 372 9.84 9.48 24.89
CA GLY A 372 9.71 10.82 24.33
C GLY A 372 10.46 11.04 23.02
N SER A 373 11.16 10.02 22.48
CA SER A 373 11.80 10.12 21.17
C SER A 373 10.77 10.21 20.04
N LEU A 374 11.11 10.98 19.00
CA LEU A 374 10.30 11.13 17.80
C LEU A 374 10.44 9.87 16.92
N ALA A 375 9.43 9.01 16.95
CA ALA A 375 9.40 7.77 16.19
C ALA A 375 9.24 8.04 14.69
N GLU A 376 8.24 8.83 14.31
CA GLU A 376 7.93 9.11 12.91
C GLU A 376 7.43 10.54 12.69
N LEU A 377 7.80 11.12 11.54
CA LEU A 377 7.39 12.47 11.15
C LEU A 377 7.24 12.56 9.62
N LYS A 378 6.00 12.74 9.13
CA LYS A 378 5.67 12.81 7.69
C LYS A 378 5.10 14.17 7.28
N GLY A 379 5.34 14.53 6.02
CA GLY A 379 4.66 15.63 5.29
C GLY A 379 4.99 17.06 5.72
N PHE A 380 5.46 17.27 6.95
CA PHE A 380 5.80 18.58 7.50
C PHE A 380 7.06 19.22 6.88
N GLU A 381 7.06 20.54 6.88
CA GLU A 381 8.02 21.43 6.23
C GLU A 381 9.46 21.26 6.75
N ILE A 382 9.63 20.93 8.03
CA ILE A 382 10.90 20.50 8.64
C ILE A 382 11.63 19.41 7.85
N LYS A 383 10.94 18.41 7.30
CA LYS A 383 11.51 17.31 6.47
C LYS A 383 11.62 17.64 4.98
N ARG A 384 11.21 18.84 4.53
CA ARG A 384 11.15 19.24 3.12
C ARG A 384 12.26 20.22 2.75
N ASN A 385 12.86 20.06 1.57
CA ASN A 385 13.90 20.97 1.07
C ASN A 385 13.29 22.28 0.55
N GLY A 386 13.95 23.42 0.80
CA GLY A 386 13.54 24.74 0.32
C GLY A 386 12.49 25.49 1.16
N GLU A 387 11.85 24.83 2.13
CA GLU A 387 10.86 25.50 3.00
C GLU A 387 11.50 26.50 3.98
N LEU A 388 10.74 27.53 4.38
CA LEU A 388 11.19 28.64 5.23
C LEU A 388 11.75 28.14 6.57
N GLN A 389 13.01 28.47 6.86
CA GLN A 389 13.75 27.99 8.04
C GLN A 389 13.06 28.29 9.37
N LEU A 390 12.37 29.44 9.49
CA LEU A 390 11.57 29.79 10.67
C LEU A 390 10.50 28.74 10.98
N ILE A 391 9.77 28.26 9.94
CA ILE A 391 8.74 27.23 10.09
C ILE A 391 9.35 25.90 10.54
N LYS A 392 10.57 25.58 10.08
CA LYS A 392 11.26 24.35 10.51
C LYS A 392 11.65 24.37 11.98
N ILE A 393 12.21 25.49 12.45
CA ILE A 393 12.58 25.69 13.86
C ILE A 393 11.34 25.65 14.74
N PHE A 394 10.30 26.40 14.35
CA PHE A 394 9.00 26.40 15.03
C PHE A 394 8.38 25.00 15.13
N GLN A 395 8.38 24.23 14.03
CA GLN A 395 7.88 22.85 14.03
C GLN A 395 8.64 21.95 15.01
N SER A 396 9.98 22.02 15.05
CA SER A 396 10.76 21.25 16.04
C SER A 396 10.31 21.56 17.48
N SER A 397 10.28 22.83 17.86
CA SER A 397 9.95 23.25 19.23
C SER A 397 8.50 22.96 19.63
N VAL A 398 7.56 23.12 18.69
CA VAL A 398 6.14 22.81 18.92
C VAL A 398 5.88 21.32 19.09
N PHE A 399 6.54 20.46 18.30
CA PHE A 399 6.31 19.02 18.39
C PHE A 399 6.74 18.43 19.75
N GLU A 400 7.84 18.91 20.34
CA GLU A 400 8.25 18.52 21.69
C GLU A 400 7.31 19.05 22.79
N ALA A 401 6.68 20.22 22.57
CA ALA A 401 5.78 20.83 23.54
C ALA A 401 4.47 20.04 23.74
N PHE A 402 4.02 19.27 22.74
CA PHE A 402 2.87 18.35 22.86
C PHE A 402 3.09 17.18 23.84
N LEU A 403 4.32 16.94 24.31
CA LEU A 403 4.64 15.89 25.29
C LEU A 403 4.61 16.35 26.75
N ARG A 404 4.17 17.59 27.02
CA ARG A 404 4.19 18.24 28.35
C ARG A 404 2.77 18.45 28.88
N GLY A 405 2.61 18.42 30.20
CA GLY A 405 1.32 18.52 30.87
C GLY A 405 0.65 17.16 31.05
N ASP A 406 -0.15 17.02 32.11
CA ASP A 406 -0.87 15.79 32.46
C ASP A 406 -2.31 15.80 31.95
N SER A 407 -2.80 16.95 31.45
CA SER A 407 -4.11 17.10 30.80
C SER A 407 -4.00 17.65 29.37
N LEU A 408 -5.03 17.40 28.55
CA LEU A 408 -5.11 17.93 27.19
C LEU A 408 -5.10 19.48 27.17
N VAL A 409 -5.61 20.13 28.22
CA VAL A 409 -5.61 21.58 28.36
C VAL A 409 -4.19 22.08 28.58
N GLU A 410 -3.44 21.49 29.52
CA GLU A 410 -2.04 21.83 29.78
C GLU A 410 -1.13 21.59 28.57
N ALA A 411 -1.34 20.50 27.83
CA ALA A 411 -0.59 20.22 26.61
C ALA A 411 -0.80 21.31 25.55
N TYR A 412 -2.05 21.77 25.35
CA TYR A 412 -2.31 22.92 24.47
C TYR A 412 -1.79 24.24 25.04
N SER A 413 -1.80 24.45 26.36
CA SER A 413 -1.17 25.62 26.99
C SER A 413 0.35 25.65 26.80
N SER A 414 1.02 24.49 26.92
CA SER A 414 2.47 24.39 26.67
C SER A 414 2.83 24.57 25.20
N VAL A 415 1.93 24.24 24.27
CA VAL A 415 2.11 24.49 22.84
C VAL A 415 1.86 25.97 22.52
N ALA A 416 0.87 26.60 23.15
CA ALA A 416 0.59 28.04 23.02
C ALA A 416 1.80 28.88 23.47
N SER A 417 2.41 28.56 24.61
CA SER A 417 3.61 29.26 25.11
C SER A 417 4.90 29.03 24.29
N VAL A 418 4.81 28.34 23.15
CA VAL A 418 5.88 28.16 22.14
C VAL A 418 5.48 28.79 20.79
N ALA A 419 4.26 29.32 20.70
CA ALA A 419 3.71 30.01 19.54
C ALA A 419 3.44 31.51 19.76
N ASP A 420 3.34 31.94 21.02
CA ASP A 420 3.42 33.35 21.47
C ASP A 420 4.87 33.88 21.44
#